data_AF-A0A834GMQ1-F1
#
_entry.id   AF-A0A834GMQ1-F1
#
_cell.length_a   1.000
_cell.length_b   1.000
_cell.length_c   1.000
_cell.angle_alpha   90.00
_cell.angle_beta   90.00
_cell.angle_gamma   90.00
#
_symmetry.space_group_name_H-M   'P 1'
#
loop_
_entity.id
_entity.type
_entity.pdbx_description
1 polymer ?
#
loop_
_entity_poly.entity_id
_entity_poly.type
_entity_poly.pdbx_seq_one_letter_code
_entity_poly.pdbx_strand_id
1 'polypeptide(L)'
;MVRRKQQQMSPTRRNVGGVEQLFFGTGSQVEVYGNDVMGLKGPWYVATIIEIDHSAPSSSSATSTKKKRKTECSRKPLRYHVQYATVEDDEDDEMPKKPLREFLEGDYLRPLPPPTENQHAYELKDVVDAYHRDGWWPGVVVKVADGGSRFVVSFEDPPGEFEFSRSELRVHLDWVDCRWIRAPGKDKREQASPKVIDRSEGDCSSAKAAGDPSNFLTLTDPDLLDCPICFENLTIPVFQCLNGHLACSSCCIKVQNKCPTCSSTIGRNGCRPIEKIIESVKTSCQNQKYGCTEMVFFCTKRDHEDMCVYAPCSCPLTGCDFVGSSKNLSLHLSAKHSGSAKCFCYDCSIPISLEIQQKSVILQEEHDGTVFILNNGVQNLGNVIDVIRIAPSSSERGFPYDLLATNGGRSVKLQSFAEHVCGRVDHTPKSFLVVPSDFFGSRGQLKLELRISRSPGVVHA
;
A
#
# COMPACT_ATOMS: atom_id res chain seq x y z
N MET A 1 9.15 35.54 18.93
CA MET A 1 8.68 34.32 19.63
C MET A 1 8.58 33.21 18.59
N VAL A 2 9.61 32.37 18.49
CA VAL A 2 9.74 31.36 17.42
C VAL A 2 8.92 30.13 17.82
N ARG A 3 7.81 29.86 17.12
CA ARG A 3 7.07 28.60 17.24
C ARG A 3 7.96 27.47 16.68
N ARG A 4 8.47 26.59 17.56
CA ARG A 4 9.10 25.33 17.15
C ARG A 4 8.05 24.48 16.45
N LYS A 5 8.24 24.15 15.16
CA LYS A 5 7.50 23.08 14.49
C LYS A 5 7.78 21.78 15.26
N GLN A 6 6.74 21.16 15.82
CA GLN A 6 6.82 19.78 16.29
C GLN A 6 7.12 18.90 15.06
N GLN A 7 8.30 18.28 15.03
CA GLN A 7 8.62 17.22 14.08
C GLN A 7 7.84 15.97 14.49
N GLN A 8 6.89 15.54 13.66
CA GLN A 8 6.34 14.17 13.73
C GLN A 8 7.51 13.20 13.48
N MET A 9 7.85 12.41 14.50
CA MET A 9 8.80 11.31 14.36
C MET A 9 8.09 10.13 13.69
N SER A 10 8.56 9.71 12.52
CA SER A 10 8.11 8.48 11.88
C SER A 10 8.52 7.27 12.73
N PRO A 11 7.66 6.25 12.90
CA PRO A 11 8.01 5.05 13.67
C PRO A 11 9.27 4.39 13.08
N THR A 12 10.17 3.94 13.96
CA THR A 12 11.46 3.38 13.53
C THR A 12 11.31 1.89 13.25
N ARG A 13 11.66 1.44 12.04
CA ARG A 13 11.69 0.01 11.72
C ARG A 13 12.93 -0.63 12.34
N ARG A 14 12.76 -1.45 13.38
CA ARG A 14 13.82 -2.35 13.87
C ARG A 14 13.38 -3.80 13.76
N ASN A 15 14.22 -4.59 13.09
CA ASN A 15 14.03 -6.02 12.96
C ASN A 15 14.61 -6.71 14.21
N VAL A 16 13.80 -6.87 15.26
CA VAL A 16 14.17 -7.63 16.46
C VAL A 16 13.41 -8.95 16.42
N GLY A 17 14.06 -10.00 15.91
CA GLY A 17 13.51 -11.36 15.98
C GLY A 17 12.39 -11.68 15.00
N GLY A 18 12.32 -11.02 13.83
CA GLY A 18 11.50 -11.49 12.70
C GLY A 18 10.04 -11.02 12.66
N VAL A 19 9.60 -10.20 13.61
CA VAL A 19 8.29 -9.51 13.58
C VAL A 19 8.53 -8.03 13.30
N GLU A 20 7.95 -7.49 12.23
CA GLU A 20 7.94 -6.04 11.97
C GLU A 20 6.87 -5.39 12.86
N GLN A 21 7.21 -5.14 14.12
CA GLN A 21 6.37 -4.32 14.98
C GLN A 21 6.61 -2.84 14.70
N LEU A 22 5.52 -2.06 14.65
CA LEU A 22 5.58 -0.61 14.73
C LEU A 22 6.21 -0.23 16.07
N PHE A 23 7.52 0.03 16.04
CA PHE A 23 8.21 0.49 17.23
C PHE A 23 7.98 1.98 17.39
N PHE A 24 6.92 2.31 18.12
CA PHE A 24 6.74 3.65 18.66
C PHE A 24 7.64 3.79 19.89
N GLY A 25 8.60 4.71 19.84
CA GLY A 25 9.47 4.97 20.98
C GLY A 25 8.74 5.73 22.10
N THR A 26 9.23 5.63 23.33
CA THR A 26 8.80 6.50 24.44
C THR A 26 8.87 7.97 24.01
N GLY A 27 7.80 8.72 24.27
CA GLY A 27 7.60 10.11 23.86
C GLY A 27 6.90 10.28 22.51
N SER A 28 6.61 9.19 21.77
CA SER A 28 5.86 9.27 20.50
C SER A 28 4.40 9.60 20.74
N GLN A 29 3.84 10.49 19.91
CA GLN A 29 2.39 10.71 19.86
C GLN A 29 1.74 9.71 18.91
N VAL A 30 0.64 9.10 19.36
CA VAL A 30 -0.12 8.06 18.66
C VAL A 30 -1.62 8.34 18.78
N GLU A 31 -2.41 7.71 17.92
CA GLU A 31 -3.85 7.57 18.14
C GLU A 31 -4.17 6.17 18.65
N VAL A 32 -5.01 6.11 19.66
CA VAL A 32 -5.49 4.89 20.30
C VAL A 32 -6.93 4.63 19.87
N TYR A 33 -7.22 3.42 19.41
CA TYR A 33 -8.58 3.02 19.07
C TYR A 33 -9.39 2.68 20.33
N GLY A 34 -10.52 3.36 20.52
CA GLY A 34 -11.46 3.04 21.59
C GLY A 34 -12.18 1.71 21.35
N ASN A 35 -12.07 0.78 22.31
CA ASN A 35 -12.61 -0.58 22.22
C ASN A 35 -13.71 -0.86 23.29
N ASP A 36 -14.33 -2.04 23.20
CA ASP A 36 -15.42 -2.45 24.10
C ASP A 36 -14.97 -2.60 25.58
N VAL A 37 -13.67 -2.78 25.84
CA VAL A 37 -13.09 -2.84 27.20
C VAL A 37 -13.09 -1.46 27.86
N MET A 38 -13.01 -0.39 27.05
CA MET A 38 -13.03 1.02 27.48
C MET A 38 -14.45 1.59 27.60
N GLY A 39 -15.49 0.86 27.17
CA GLY A 39 -16.84 1.41 27.04
C GLY A 39 -16.98 2.52 25.98
N LEU A 40 -15.98 2.67 25.12
CA LEU A 40 -15.81 3.77 24.16
C LEU A 40 -15.50 3.20 22.78
N LYS A 41 -16.40 2.41 22.21
CA LYS A 41 -16.21 1.80 20.88
C LYS A 41 -16.27 2.86 19.78
N GLY A 42 -15.25 2.92 18.92
CA GLY A 42 -15.31 3.64 17.65
C GLY A 42 -14.39 4.84 17.46
N PRO A 43 -14.16 5.74 18.45
CA PRO A 43 -13.31 6.91 18.24
C PRO A 43 -11.81 6.63 18.35
N TRP A 44 -11.03 7.55 17.81
CA TRP A 44 -9.57 7.61 17.97
C TRP A 44 -9.18 8.72 18.94
N TYR A 45 -8.41 8.37 19.98
CA TYR A 45 -7.94 9.31 21.00
C TYR A 45 -6.44 9.58 20.85
N VAL A 46 -6.04 10.84 20.99
CA VAL A 46 -4.60 11.18 20.95
C VAL A 46 -3.95 10.82 22.29
N ALA A 47 -2.85 10.07 22.23
CA ALA A 47 -2.09 9.68 23.40
C ALA A 47 -0.57 9.82 23.17
N THR A 48 0.19 9.79 24.26
CA THR A 48 1.66 9.77 24.25
C THR A 48 2.14 8.49 24.91
N ILE A 49 3.11 7.82 24.29
CA ILE A 49 3.73 6.63 24.89
C ILE A 49 4.66 7.07 26.00
N ILE A 50 4.38 6.67 27.23
CA ILE A 50 5.17 7.03 28.40
C ILE A 50 6.17 5.95 28.78
N GLU A 51 5.86 4.68 28.50
CA GLU A 51 6.73 3.54 28.81
C GLU A 51 6.42 2.36 27.87
N ILE A 52 7.40 1.49 27.65
CA ILE A 52 7.24 0.24 26.90
C ILE A 52 7.65 -0.89 27.82
N ASP A 53 6.70 -1.76 28.16
CA ASP A 53 6.98 -2.93 29.01
C ASP A 53 7.58 -4.04 28.15
N HIS A 54 8.88 -4.23 28.30
CA HIS A 54 9.64 -5.30 27.64
C HIS A 54 9.58 -6.65 28.39
N SER A 55 8.78 -6.76 29.47
CA SER A 55 8.85 -7.86 30.46
C SER A 55 7.52 -8.48 30.93
N ALA A 56 6.36 -7.98 30.48
CA ALA A 56 5.02 -8.24 31.05
C ALA A 56 4.68 -9.71 31.47
N PRO A 57 4.28 -9.98 32.74
CA PRO A 57 3.62 -11.20 33.19
C PRO A 57 2.11 -11.23 32.91
N SER A 58 1.51 -12.42 32.88
CA SER A 58 0.07 -12.65 32.80
C SER A 58 -0.64 -12.20 34.10
N SER A 59 -1.54 -11.23 34.02
CA SER A 59 -2.58 -11.04 35.05
C SER A 59 -3.76 -11.95 34.74
N SER A 60 -3.82 -13.11 35.38
CA SER A 60 -5.08 -13.86 35.55
C SER A 60 -5.15 -14.35 36.99
N SER A 61 -6.17 -13.87 37.69
CA SER A 61 -6.56 -14.27 39.03
C SER A 61 -6.92 -15.78 39.08
N ALA A 62 -6.54 -16.40 40.21
CA ALA A 62 -7.12 -17.60 40.82
C ALA A 62 -6.81 -19.03 40.29
N THR A 63 -5.98 -19.71 41.10
CA THR A 63 -6.14 -21.07 41.69
C THR A 63 -6.02 -22.38 40.86
N SER A 64 -4.92 -23.09 41.16
CA SER A 64 -4.83 -24.53 41.53
C SER A 64 -4.74 -25.64 40.46
N THR A 65 -3.52 -26.16 40.35
CA THR A 65 -3.12 -27.58 40.23
C THR A 65 -3.34 -28.34 38.91
N LYS A 66 -2.26 -28.50 38.12
CA LYS A 66 -1.52 -29.78 37.94
C LYS A 66 -0.35 -29.63 36.96
N LYS A 67 0.79 -30.21 37.33
CA LYS A 67 2.11 -30.21 36.65
C LYS A 67 2.05 -30.86 35.25
N LYS A 68 2.55 -30.16 34.21
CA LYS A 68 3.08 -30.79 32.99
C LYS A 68 4.29 -30.00 32.44
N ARG A 69 5.23 -30.75 31.84
CA ARG A 69 6.63 -30.38 31.57
C ARG A 69 6.78 -29.17 30.64
N LYS A 70 7.74 -28.32 31.01
CA LYS A 70 8.09 -27.01 30.44
C LYS A 70 9.06 -27.17 29.27
N THR A 71 8.60 -26.82 28.07
CA THR A 71 9.43 -26.37 26.93
C THR A 71 8.56 -25.47 26.08
N GLU A 72 8.57 -24.17 26.38
CA GLU A 72 7.78 -23.14 25.72
C GLU A 72 8.62 -21.86 25.70
N CYS A 73 8.91 -21.34 24.51
CA CYS A 73 9.52 -20.01 24.33
C CYS A 73 8.60 -19.19 23.42
N SER A 74 7.38 -18.92 23.92
CA SER A 74 6.48 -17.91 23.37
C SER A 74 6.95 -16.54 23.88
N ARG A 75 7.58 -15.72 23.02
CA ARG A 75 7.83 -14.32 23.36
C ARG A 75 6.49 -13.58 23.33
N LYS A 76 6.15 -12.93 24.46
CA LYS A 76 4.88 -12.23 24.67
C LYS A 76 4.81 -10.94 23.84
N PRO A 77 3.61 -10.46 23.44
CA PRO A 77 3.45 -9.19 22.75
C PRO A 77 3.95 -8.02 23.61
N LEU A 78 4.57 -7.02 22.97
CA LEU A 78 4.99 -5.79 23.64
C LEU A 78 3.74 -5.00 24.07
N ARG A 79 3.75 -4.50 25.31
CA ARG A 79 2.71 -3.58 25.80
C ARG A 79 3.26 -2.18 25.92
N TYR A 80 2.46 -1.22 25.49
CA TYR A 80 2.75 0.20 25.52
C TYR A 80 1.92 0.84 26.62
N HIS A 81 2.60 1.52 27.55
CA HIS A 81 1.94 2.38 28.51
C HIS A 81 1.69 3.72 27.82
N VAL A 82 0.43 4.07 27.63
CA VAL A 82 0.03 5.32 26.98
C VAL A 82 -0.59 6.25 28.00
N GLN A 83 -0.39 7.55 27.79
CA GLN A 83 -1.09 8.62 28.51
C GLN A 83 -1.96 9.39 27.52
N TYR A 84 -3.25 9.42 27.75
CA TYR A 84 -4.20 10.16 26.92
C TYR A 84 -3.98 11.68 27.06
N ALA A 85 -4.20 12.41 25.97
CA ALA A 85 -4.03 13.86 25.95
C ALA A 85 -5.24 14.59 26.56
N THR A 86 -6.44 14.04 26.37
CA THR A 86 -7.73 14.70 26.66
C THR A 86 -8.68 13.87 27.53
N VAL A 87 -8.35 12.59 27.79
CA VAL A 87 -9.14 11.72 28.66
C VAL A 87 -8.59 11.79 30.08
N GLU A 88 -9.48 12.03 31.04
CA GLU A 88 -9.15 12.16 32.46
C GLU A 88 -9.38 10.82 33.19
N ASP A 89 -8.64 10.61 34.28
CA ASP A 89 -8.83 9.48 35.19
C ASP A 89 -9.97 9.78 36.16
N ASP A 90 -11.04 8.99 36.07
CA ASP A 90 -12.24 9.15 36.91
C ASP A 90 -12.16 8.37 38.24
N GLU A 91 -11.11 7.58 38.46
CA GLU A 91 -10.90 6.81 39.70
C GLU A 91 -10.17 7.62 40.79
N ASP A 92 -9.51 8.73 40.43
CA ASP A 92 -8.79 9.63 41.33
C ASP A 92 -9.65 10.87 41.65
N ASP A 93 -10.08 11.02 42.92
CA ASP A 93 -10.76 12.23 43.43
C ASP A 93 -9.82 13.45 43.59
N GLU A 94 -8.60 13.39 43.03
CA GLU A 94 -7.61 14.46 43.13
C GLU A 94 -7.88 15.60 42.13
N MET A 95 -7.72 16.85 42.59
CA MET A 95 -7.82 18.06 41.77
C MET A 95 -6.43 18.72 41.63
N PRO A 96 -5.90 18.93 40.41
CA PRO A 96 -6.51 18.66 39.10
C PRO A 96 -6.55 17.16 38.73
N LYS A 97 -7.59 16.77 37.99
CA LYS A 97 -7.77 15.40 37.48
C LYS A 97 -6.56 15.04 36.62
N LYS A 98 -6.02 13.85 36.83
CA LYS A 98 -4.86 13.38 36.08
C LYS A 98 -5.30 12.81 34.73
N PRO A 99 -4.46 12.87 33.69
CA PRO A 99 -4.76 12.19 32.43
C PRO A 99 -4.80 10.68 32.61
N LEU A 100 -5.77 10.02 31.98
CA LEU A 100 -5.91 8.57 31.99
C LEU A 100 -4.65 7.90 31.40
N ARG A 101 -4.23 6.80 32.03
CA ARG A 101 -3.08 6.01 31.61
C ARG A 101 -3.41 4.53 31.61
N GLU A 102 -2.92 3.80 30.61
CA GLU A 102 -3.15 2.36 30.53
C GLU A 102 -2.12 1.61 29.68
N PHE A 103 -2.10 0.29 29.84
CA PHE A 103 -1.27 -0.60 29.04
C PHE A 103 -2.08 -1.23 27.90
N LEU A 104 -1.65 -0.99 26.67
CA LEU A 104 -2.29 -1.52 25.47
C LEU A 104 -1.29 -2.30 24.61
N GLU A 105 -1.83 -3.20 23.79
CA GLU A 105 -1.07 -3.86 22.74
C GLU A 105 -0.92 -2.95 21.51
N GLY A 106 0.09 -3.22 20.68
CA GLY A 106 0.40 -2.40 19.50
C GLY A 106 -0.75 -2.27 18.49
N ASP A 107 -1.67 -3.25 18.46
CA ASP A 107 -2.79 -3.30 17.50
C ASP A 107 -3.83 -2.19 17.73
N TYR A 108 -3.85 -1.60 18.93
CA TYR A 108 -4.72 -0.46 19.24
C TYR A 108 -4.08 0.89 18.89
N LEU A 109 -2.83 0.90 18.43
CA LEU A 109 -2.05 2.11 18.19
C LEU A 109 -1.83 2.35 16.70
N ARG A 110 -2.06 3.58 16.25
CA ARG A 110 -1.60 4.08 14.95
C ARG A 110 -0.83 5.39 15.13
N PRO A 111 0.05 5.79 14.18
CA PRO A 111 0.63 7.13 14.23
C PRO A 111 -0.46 8.21 14.15
N LEU A 112 -0.10 9.47 14.39
CA LEU A 112 -0.99 10.58 14.05
C LEU A 112 -1.19 10.65 12.53
N PRO A 113 -2.43 10.90 12.04
CA PRO A 113 -2.66 11.10 10.63
C PRO A 113 -1.86 12.29 10.10
N PRO A 114 -1.44 12.26 8.82
CA PRO A 114 -0.73 13.36 8.21
C PRO A 114 -1.60 14.61 8.27
N PRO A 115 -1.01 15.80 8.50
CA PRO A 115 -1.76 17.05 8.50
C PRO A 115 -2.52 17.18 7.19
N THR A 116 -3.85 17.29 7.26
CA THR A 116 -4.65 17.65 6.09
C THR A 116 -4.43 19.14 5.86
N GLU A 117 -3.85 19.51 4.71
CA GLU A 117 -3.76 20.93 4.34
C GLU A 117 -5.17 21.53 4.29
N ASN A 118 -5.35 22.73 4.86
CA ASN A 118 -6.62 23.43 5.05
C ASN A 118 -7.34 23.84 3.74
N GLN A 119 -7.20 23.09 2.65
CA GLN A 119 -7.70 23.41 1.32
C GLN A 119 -8.81 22.46 0.82
N HIS A 120 -9.06 21.33 1.48
CA HIS A 120 -10.18 20.46 1.11
C HIS A 120 -11.50 21.10 1.52
N ALA A 121 -12.29 21.56 0.55
CA ALA A 121 -13.71 21.82 0.72
C ALA A 121 -14.41 20.45 0.82
N TYR A 122 -15.02 20.14 1.96
CA TYR A 122 -15.76 18.89 2.10
C TYR A 122 -17.03 18.94 1.28
N GLU A 123 -17.31 17.85 0.59
CA GLU A 123 -18.50 17.68 -0.23
C GLU A 123 -19.47 16.69 0.43
N LEU A 124 -20.70 16.67 -0.08
CA LEU A 124 -21.68 15.67 0.33
C LEU A 124 -21.10 14.27 0.10
N LYS A 125 -21.26 13.39 1.10
CA LYS A 125 -20.83 11.98 1.14
C LYS A 125 -19.34 11.74 1.34
N ASP A 126 -18.56 12.80 1.60
CA ASP A 126 -17.19 12.64 2.08
C ASP A 126 -17.16 11.88 3.41
N VAL A 127 -16.18 10.97 3.54
CA VAL A 127 -15.90 10.25 4.79
C VAL A 127 -14.89 11.06 5.58
N VAL A 128 -15.26 11.47 6.78
CA VAL A 128 -14.51 12.38 7.64
C VAL A 128 -14.35 11.80 9.04
N ASP A 129 -13.28 12.16 9.73
CA ASP A 129 -13.26 12.05 11.19
C ASP A 129 -13.74 13.37 11.78
N ALA A 130 -14.77 13.31 12.63
CA ALA A 130 -15.30 14.45 13.35
C ALA A 130 -14.85 14.43 14.81
N TYR A 131 -14.33 15.55 15.30
CA TYR A 131 -13.91 15.69 16.68
C TYR A 131 -15.13 15.87 17.58
N HIS A 132 -15.42 14.88 18.42
CA HIS A 132 -16.57 14.89 19.33
C HIS A 132 -16.23 14.11 20.62
N ARG A 133 -16.61 14.64 21.78
CA ARG A 133 -16.33 14.01 23.10
C ARG A 133 -14.89 13.54 23.25
N ASP A 134 -13.96 14.45 22.97
CA ASP A 134 -12.52 14.27 23.15
C ASP A 134 -11.84 13.22 22.27
N GLY A 135 -12.55 12.69 21.27
CA GLY A 135 -12.05 11.74 20.29
C GLY A 135 -12.45 12.07 18.85
N TRP A 136 -11.80 11.41 17.90
CA TRP A 136 -12.07 11.52 16.46
C TRP A 136 -12.96 10.38 15.99
N TRP A 137 -14.18 10.70 15.57
CA TRP A 137 -15.21 9.73 15.20
C TRP A 137 -15.36 9.65 13.68
N PRO A 138 -15.28 8.44 13.08
CA PRO A 138 -15.53 8.28 11.66
C PRO A 138 -17.01 8.50 11.32
N GLY A 139 -17.28 9.36 10.34
CA GLY A 139 -18.62 9.74 9.92
C GLY A 139 -18.68 10.16 8.45
N VAL A 140 -19.87 10.52 7.99
CA VAL A 140 -20.12 10.91 6.60
C VAL A 140 -20.79 12.27 6.54
N VAL A 141 -20.29 13.17 5.70
CA VAL A 141 -20.93 14.46 5.46
C VAL A 141 -22.27 14.24 4.73
N VAL A 142 -23.38 14.54 5.38
CA VAL A 142 -24.73 14.40 4.81
C VAL A 142 -25.35 15.75 4.41
N LYS A 143 -24.76 16.87 4.84
CA LYS A 143 -25.18 18.21 4.42
C LYS A 143 -24.03 19.20 4.52
N VAL A 144 -23.91 20.07 3.52
CA VAL A 144 -23.04 21.25 3.55
C VAL A 144 -23.92 22.49 3.67
N ALA A 145 -23.71 23.28 4.70
CA ALA A 145 -24.47 24.50 4.99
C ALA A 145 -23.56 25.74 4.97
N ASP A 146 -24.18 26.92 4.99
CA ASP A 146 -23.52 28.22 5.13
C ASP A 146 -22.31 28.42 4.20
N GLY A 147 -22.52 28.12 2.91
CA GLY A 147 -21.50 28.32 1.88
C GLY A 147 -20.22 27.48 2.07
N GLY A 148 -20.29 26.35 2.80
CA GLY A 148 -19.15 25.46 3.03
C GLY A 148 -18.41 25.68 4.35
N SER A 149 -19.02 26.39 5.31
CA SER A 149 -18.43 26.63 6.64
C SER A 149 -18.93 25.68 7.73
N ARG A 150 -20.12 25.09 7.54
CA ARG A 150 -20.76 24.15 8.47
C ARG A 150 -21.14 22.86 7.76
N PHE A 151 -20.95 21.73 8.43
CA PHE A 151 -21.13 20.39 7.87
C PHE A 151 -21.95 19.54 8.84
N VAL A 152 -22.98 18.87 8.34
CA VAL A 152 -23.72 17.87 9.13
C VAL A 152 -23.10 16.51 8.82
N VAL A 153 -22.65 15.81 9.85
CA VAL A 153 -22.02 14.49 9.76
C VAL A 153 -22.92 13.44 10.42
N SER A 154 -23.16 12.35 9.69
CA SER A 154 -23.89 11.18 10.16
C SER A 154 -22.92 10.09 10.64
N PHE A 155 -23.18 9.56 11.84
CA PHE A 155 -22.44 8.45 12.44
C PHE A 155 -23.24 7.15 12.36
N GLU A 156 -22.55 6.00 12.24
CA GLU A 156 -23.21 4.69 12.21
C GLU A 156 -23.39 4.10 13.61
N ASP A 157 -22.49 4.40 14.56
CA ASP A 157 -22.53 3.84 15.91
C ASP A 157 -21.93 4.84 16.95
N PRO A 158 -22.74 5.45 17.83
CA PRO A 158 -24.20 5.42 17.83
C PRO A 158 -24.78 6.22 16.65
N PRO A 159 -25.92 5.79 16.09
CA PRO A 159 -26.53 6.48 14.95
C PRO A 159 -27.02 7.87 15.34
N GLY A 160 -26.58 8.89 14.60
CA GLY A 160 -26.97 10.28 14.83
C GLY A 160 -26.34 11.24 13.83
N GLU A 161 -26.96 12.41 13.66
CA GLU A 161 -26.46 13.50 12.82
C GLU A 161 -26.12 14.71 13.69
N PHE A 162 -24.91 15.23 13.54
CA PHE A 162 -24.44 16.38 14.31
C PHE A 162 -23.77 17.40 13.39
N GLU A 163 -23.85 18.67 13.75
CA GLU A 163 -23.27 19.77 12.98
C GLU A 163 -21.89 20.13 13.52
N PHE A 164 -20.92 20.28 12.61
CA PHE A 164 -19.53 20.57 12.89
C PHE A 164 -19.01 21.73 12.03
N SER A 165 -18.06 22.48 12.59
CA SER A 165 -17.27 23.45 11.84
C SER A 165 -16.14 22.78 11.06
N ARG A 166 -15.54 23.49 10.09
CA ARG A 166 -14.41 22.99 9.30
C ARG A 166 -13.21 22.52 10.16
N SER A 167 -12.96 23.17 11.29
CA SER A 167 -11.84 22.85 12.20
C SER A 167 -12.05 21.60 13.04
N GLU A 168 -13.29 21.15 13.17
CA GLU A 168 -13.67 19.94 13.90
C GLU A 168 -13.70 18.71 12.99
N LEU A 169 -13.41 18.87 11.70
CA LEU A 169 -13.37 17.79 10.72
C LEU A 169 -11.98 17.62 10.13
N ARG A 170 -11.60 16.36 9.90
CA ARG A 170 -10.45 15.97 9.08
C ARG A 170 -10.87 14.87 8.10
N VAL A 171 -10.11 14.70 7.02
CA VAL A 171 -10.35 13.58 6.08
C VAL A 171 -10.12 12.27 6.83
N HIS A 172 -11.06 11.33 6.73
CA HIS A 172 -10.89 10.01 7.32
C HIS A 172 -9.82 9.22 6.54
N LEU A 173 -8.84 8.70 7.26
CA LEU A 173 -7.76 7.89 6.72
C LEU A 173 -7.65 6.59 7.50
N ASP A 174 -7.51 5.48 6.78
CA ASP A 174 -7.21 4.18 7.36
C ASP A 174 -5.69 4.01 7.43
N TRP A 175 -5.20 3.43 8.53
CA TRP A 175 -3.81 3.04 8.70
C TRP A 175 -3.69 1.54 8.44
N VAL A 176 -3.21 1.18 7.25
CA VAL A 176 -3.10 -0.22 6.77
C VAL A 176 -1.69 -0.44 6.27
N ASP A 177 -1.04 -1.56 6.60
CA ASP A 177 0.32 -1.91 6.13
C ASP A 177 1.35 -0.78 6.25
N CYS A 178 1.32 -0.07 7.39
CA CYS A 178 2.20 1.08 7.67
C CYS A 178 2.06 2.26 6.70
N ARG A 179 0.89 2.43 6.07
CA ARG A 179 0.56 3.57 5.21
C ARG A 179 -0.83 4.12 5.51
N TRP A 180 -0.97 5.43 5.29
CA TRP A 180 -2.28 6.09 5.32
C TRP A 180 -2.95 5.96 3.96
N ILE A 181 -4.17 5.44 3.94
CA ILE A 181 -5.00 5.34 2.74
C ILE A 181 -6.31 6.09 2.96
N ARG A 182 -6.89 6.66 1.90
CA ARG A 182 -8.23 7.26 1.98
C ARG A 182 -9.29 6.16 1.94
N ALA A 183 -10.24 6.21 2.86
CA ALA A 183 -11.38 5.33 2.82
C ALA A 183 -12.21 5.59 1.55
N PRO A 184 -12.68 4.55 0.83
CA PRO A 184 -13.51 4.72 -0.36
C PRO A 184 -14.86 5.37 0.02
N GLY A 185 -15.24 6.45 -0.69
CA GLY A 185 -16.48 7.20 -0.44
C GLY A 185 -17.76 6.36 -0.59
N LYS A 186 -18.80 6.68 0.19
CA LYS A 186 -20.03 5.86 0.33
C LYS A 186 -20.99 5.87 -0.87
N ASP A 187 -20.60 6.35 -2.04
CA ASP A 187 -21.47 6.42 -3.23
C ASP A 187 -21.59 5.13 -4.05
N LYS A 188 -20.95 4.04 -3.63
CA LYS A 188 -21.15 2.71 -4.23
C LYS A 188 -21.93 1.74 -3.34
N ARG A 189 -22.57 2.23 -2.27
CA ARG A 189 -23.21 1.39 -1.23
C ARG A 189 -24.74 1.31 -1.29
N GLU A 190 -25.42 2.09 -2.12
CA GLU A 190 -26.88 1.96 -2.32
C GLU A 190 -27.25 0.95 -3.41
N GLN A 191 -26.91 -0.31 -3.13
CA GLN A 191 -27.76 -1.46 -3.48
C GLN A 191 -27.33 -2.68 -2.64
N ALA A 192 -27.28 -2.49 -1.32
CA ALA A 192 -27.60 -3.48 -0.29
C ALA A 192 -27.09 -3.01 1.08
N SER A 193 -27.97 -2.96 2.06
CA SER A 193 -27.65 -2.97 3.49
C SER A 193 -28.76 -3.74 4.22
N PRO A 194 -28.54 -4.24 5.44
CA PRO A 194 -27.46 -5.16 5.82
C PRO A 194 -27.98 -6.30 6.73
N LYS A 195 -27.21 -7.39 6.88
CA LYS A 195 -27.18 -8.14 8.15
C LYS A 195 -25.75 -8.60 8.45
N VAL A 196 -25.23 -8.02 9.54
CA VAL A 196 -24.29 -8.54 10.55
C VAL A 196 -23.49 -9.76 10.15
N ILE A 197 -22.15 -9.64 10.14
CA ILE A 197 -21.22 -10.59 10.79
C ILE A 197 -19.92 -9.81 11.09
N ASP A 198 -19.69 -9.68 12.40
CA ASP A 198 -18.42 -9.63 13.12
C ASP A 198 -17.24 -10.26 12.35
N ARG A 199 -16.17 -9.50 12.12
CA ARG A 199 -14.93 -9.99 11.52
C ARG A 199 -13.77 -9.78 12.47
N SER A 200 -13.51 -10.83 13.24
CA SER A 200 -12.14 -11.20 13.61
C SER A 200 -11.33 -11.40 12.32
N GLU A 201 -10.46 -10.45 11.97
CA GLU A 201 -9.43 -10.68 10.96
C GLU A 201 -8.36 -11.59 11.58
N GLY A 202 -8.13 -12.74 10.95
CA GLY A 202 -6.99 -13.60 11.23
C GLY A 202 -5.80 -13.05 10.46
N ASP A 203 -4.80 -12.55 11.19
CA ASP A 203 -3.54 -12.07 10.66
C ASP A 203 -2.69 -13.24 10.11
N CYS A 204 -2.30 -13.19 8.84
CA CYS A 204 -1.37 -14.13 8.21
C CYS A 204 0.09 -13.61 8.22
N SER A 205 0.37 -12.50 8.91
CA SER A 205 1.64 -11.79 8.83
C SER A 205 2.66 -12.27 9.86
N SER A 206 2.89 -13.58 9.97
CA SER A 206 4.13 -14.06 10.62
C SER A 206 4.51 -15.46 10.22
N ALA A 207 5.30 -15.50 9.16
CA ALA A 207 6.32 -16.52 9.08
C ALA A 207 7.58 -15.95 8.41
N LYS A 208 8.50 -15.38 9.20
CA LYS A 208 9.88 -15.21 8.76
C LYS A 208 10.66 -16.48 9.14
N ALA A 209 11.24 -17.10 8.12
CA ALA A 209 12.15 -18.23 8.26
C ALA A 209 13.50 -17.75 8.82
N ALA A 210 13.85 -18.22 10.02
CA ALA A 210 15.23 -18.39 10.44
C ALA A 210 15.49 -19.91 10.45
N GLY A 211 16.47 -20.38 9.67
CA GLY A 211 16.68 -21.78 9.28
C GLY A 211 16.90 -22.76 10.45
N ASP A 212 16.76 -24.08 10.30
CA ASP A 212 16.53 -25.02 9.18
C ASP A 212 16.30 -26.42 9.80
N PRO A 213 15.84 -27.50 9.13
CA PRO A 213 14.77 -27.69 8.15
C PRO A 213 13.51 -28.35 8.80
N SER A 214 12.40 -28.48 8.06
CA SER A 214 11.53 -29.70 7.99
C SER A 214 10.01 -29.59 8.20
N ASN A 215 9.40 -28.48 8.64
CA ASN A 215 7.93 -28.49 8.91
C ASN A 215 7.10 -27.42 8.16
N PHE A 216 7.56 -26.94 7.02
CA PHE A 216 6.70 -26.16 6.11
C PHE A 216 6.13 -27.09 5.05
N LEU A 217 4.82 -27.03 4.84
CA LEU A 217 4.18 -27.73 3.75
C LEU A 217 4.53 -27.01 2.45
N THR A 218 5.20 -27.71 1.55
CA THR A 218 5.40 -27.24 0.18
C THR A 218 4.28 -27.81 -0.67
N LEU A 219 3.42 -26.93 -1.21
CA LEU A 219 2.43 -27.35 -2.20
C LEU A 219 3.12 -27.54 -3.54
N THR A 220 3.10 -28.77 -4.04
CA THR A 220 3.52 -29.10 -5.41
C THR A 220 2.47 -28.67 -6.45
N ASP A 221 1.22 -28.55 -6.03
CA ASP A 221 0.10 -28.06 -6.84
C ASP A 221 -0.56 -26.86 -6.13
N PRO A 222 -0.21 -25.62 -6.49
CA PRO A 222 -0.73 -24.41 -5.85
C PRO A 222 -2.21 -24.18 -6.12
N ASP A 223 -2.76 -24.72 -7.22
CA ASP A 223 -4.14 -24.53 -7.65
C ASP A 223 -5.13 -25.22 -6.70
N LEU A 224 -4.65 -26.14 -5.84
CA LEU A 224 -5.44 -26.80 -4.79
C LEU A 224 -6.00 -25.82 -3.74
N LEU A 225 -5.39 -24.64 -3.61
CA LEU A 225 -5.84 -23.58 -2.72
C LEU A 225 -6.49 -22.42 -3.50
N ASP A 226 -6.90 -22.64 -4.74
CA ASP A 226 -7.69 -21.67 -5.49
C ASP A 226 -9.18 -21.82 -5.20
N CYS A 227 -9.89 -20.70 -5.23
CA CYS A 227 -11.32 -20.71 -5.10
C CYS A 227 -11.94 -21.32 -6.37
N PRO A 228 -12.75 -22.40 -6.29
CA PRO A 228 -13.34 -23.05 -7.46
C PRO A 228 -14.41 -22.22 -8.17
N ILE A 229 -14.74 -21.03 -7.64
CA ILE A 229 -15.76 -20.12 -8.18
C ILE A 229 -15.11 -19.02 -9.01
N CYS A 230 -14.01 -18.43 -8.54
CA CYS A 230 -13.32 -17.34 -9.23
C CYS A 230 -11.95 -17.71 -9.80
N PHE A 231 -11.42 -18.89 -9.49
CA PHE A 231 -10.10 -19.36 -9.91
C PHE A 231 -8.96 -18.43 -9.44
N GLU A 232 -9.14 -17.81 -8.27
CA GLU A 232 -8.15 -16.97 -7.61
C GLU A 232 -7.74 -17.63 -6.29
N ASN A 233 -6.50 -17.42 -5.85
CA ASN A 233 -6.00 -17.90 -4.56
C ASN A 233 -6.99 -17.61 -3.42
N LEU A 234 -7.26 -18.61 -2.59
CA LEU A 234 -8.08 -18.44 -1.39
C LEU A 234 -7.40 -17.47 -0.41
N THR A 235 -8.13 -16.44 -0.02
CA THR A 235 -7.75 -15.53 1.05
C THR A 235 -8.54 -15.85 2.32
N ILE A 236 -7.90 -15.69 3.48
CA ILE A 236 -8.55 -15.84 4.78
C ILE A 236 -9.50 -14.64 4.97
N PRO A 237 -10.75 -14.85 5.45
CA PRO A 237 -11.35 -16.13 5.84
C PRO A 237 -11.84 -16.99 4.66
N VAL A 238 -11.68 -18.31 4.78
CA VAL A 238 -12.13 -19.30 3.79
C VAL A 238 -13.39 -20.00 4.29
N PHE A 239 -14.41 -20.15 3.46
CA PHE A 239 -15.67 -20.76 3.86
C PHE A 239 -15.86 -22.13 3.20
N GLN A 240 -16.63 -22.99 3.87
CA GLN A 240 -16.92 -24.35 3.40
C GLN A 240 -18.42 -24.61 3.47
N CYS A 241 -18.98 -25.26 2.45
CA CYS A 241 -20.35 -25.78 2.50
C CYS A 241 -20.43 -27.11 3.27
N LEU A 242 -21.65 -27.58 3.59
CA LEU A 242 -21.83 -28.84 4.33
C LEU A 242 -21.24 -30.07 3.62
N ASN A 243 -21.07 -30.01 2.29
CA ASN A 243 -20.49 -31.08 1.48
C ASN A 243 -18.98 -30.90 1.22
N GLY A 244 -18.33 -29.90 1.84
CA GLY A 244 -16.88 -29.77 1.81
C GLY A 244 -16.29 -28.81 0.76
N HIS A 245 -17.09 -28.29 -0.19
CA HIS A 245 -16.59 -27.32 -1.19
C HIS A 245 -16.21 -25.98 -0.56
N LEU A 246 -15.05 -25.47 -0.95
CA LEU A 246 -14.48 -24.22 -0.46
C LEU A 246 -14.93 -23.01 -1.30
N ALA A 247 -14.98 -21.85 -0.66
CA ALA A 247 -15.24 -20.56 -1.32
C ALA A 247 -14.53 -19.43 -0.57
N CYS A 248 -13.97 -18.46 -1.30
CA CYS A 248 -13.46 -17.24 -0.69
C CYS A 248 -14.63 -16.33 -0.26
N SER A 249 -14.34 -15.37 0.62
CA SER A 249 -15.36 -14.45 1.13
C SER A 249 -16.16 -13.74 0.03
N SER A 250 -15.48 -13.21 -0.99
CA SER A 250 -16.15 -12.42 -2.03
C SER A 250 -17.08 -13.30 -2.87
N CYS A 251 -16.67 -14.53 -3.15
CA CYS A 251 -17.49 -15.51 -3.86
C CYS A 251 -18.70 -15.95 -3.03
N CYS A 252 -18.56 -16.13 -1.71
CA CYS A 252 -19.70 -16.45 -0.84
C CYS A 252 -20.83 -15.43 -0.96
N ILE A 253 -20.49 -14.13 -1.02
CA ILE A 253 -21.45 -13.04 -1.20
C ILE A 253 -22.07 -13.12 -2.59
N LYS A 254 -21.26 -13.28 -3.64
CA LYS A 254 -21.72 -13.36 -5.05
C LYS A 254 -22.70 -14.50 -5.28
N VAL A 255 -22.47 -15.67 -4.67
CA VAL A 255 -23.34 -16.85 -4.80
C VAL A 255 -24.42 -16.91 -3.70
N GLN A 256 -24.61 -15.83 -2.93
CA GLN A 256 -25.62 -15.73 -1.87
C GLN A 256 -25.56 -16.88 -0.85
N ASN A 257 -24.35 -17.30 -0.48
CA ASN A 257 -24.07 -18.43 0.42
C ASN A 257 -24.67 -19.77 -0.06
N LYS A 258 -24.90 -19.95 -1.36
CA LYS A 258 -25.28 -21.24 -1.96
C LYS A 258 -24.13 -21.78 -2.78
N CYS A 259 -23.67 -22.97 -2.45
CA CYS A 259 -22.60 -23.64 -3.18
C CYS A 259 -23.04 -23.92 -4.62
N PRO A 260 -22.35 -23.41 -5.65
CA PRO A 260 -22.74 -23.65 -7.04
C PRO A 260 -22.56 -25.11 -7.47
N THR A 261 -21.67 -25.87 -6.82
CA THR A 261 -21.40 -27.28 -7.16
C THR A 261 -22.46 -28.24 -6.65
N CYS A 262 -22.97 -28.05 -5.43
CA CYS A 262 -23.87 -29.00 -4.78
C CYS A 262 -25.15 -28.37 -4.21
N SER A 263 -25.39 -27.09 -4.47
CA SER A 263 -26.54 -26.31 -3.98
C SER A 263 -26.69 -26.19 -2.46
N SER A 264 -25.76 -26.75 -1.69
CA SER A 264 -25.78 -26.71 -0.22
C SER A 264 -25.39 -25.33 0.32
N THR A 265 -25.89 -24.98 1.50
CA THR A 265 -25.56 -23.72 2.17
C THR A 265 -24.07 -23.67 2.52
N ILE A 266 -23.43 -22.55 2.20
CA ILE A 266 -22.06 -22.23 2.63
C ILE A 266 -22.13 -21.70 4.06
N GLY A 267 -21.31 -22.27 4.95
CA GLY A 267 -21.29 -21.89 6.35
C GLY A 267 -20.92 -20.42 6.57
N ARG A 268 -21.41 -19.82 7.65
CA ARG A 268 -21.05 -18.46 8.07
C ARG A 268 -19.71 -18.37 8.82
N ASN A 269 -19.24 -19.50 9.32
CA ASN A 269 -17.98 -19.61 10.04
C ASN A 269 -16.88 -20.03 9.07
N GLY A 270 -15.71 -19.41 9.20
CA GLY A 270 -14.52 -19.79 8.44
C GLY A 270 -14.07 -21.22 8.73
N CYS A 271 -13.51 -21.88 7.72
CA CYS A 271 -12.89 -23.18 7.79
C CYS A 271 -11.50 -23.05 8.43
N ARG A 272 -11.47 -22.94 9.76
CA ARG A 272 -10.23 -22.78 10.55
C ARG A 272 -9.10 -23.75 10.17
N PRO A 273 -9.36 -25.04 9.85
CA PRO A 273 -8.29 -25.94 9.39
C PRO A 273 -7.64 -25.49 8.08
N ILE A 274 -8.42 -25.03 7.10
CA ILE A 274 -7.91 -24.55 5.80
C ILE A 274 -7.20 -23.20 5.97
N GLU A 275 -7.73 -22.31 6.81
CA GLU A 275 -7.06 -21.04 7.15
C GLU A 275 -5.66 -21.29 7.71
N LYS A 276 -5.51 -22.21 8.67
CA LYS A 276 -4.19 -22.61 9.22
C LYS A 276 -3.27 -23.23 8.18
N ILE A 277 -3.81 -23.97 7.20
CA ILE A 277 -3.00 -24.50 6.09
C ILE A 277 -2.50 -23.35 5.22
N ILE A 278 -3.37 -22.40 4.85
CA ILE A 278 -2.98 -21.21 4.07
C ILE A 278 -1.91 -20.39 4.78
N GLU A 279 -2.00 -20.25 6.10
CA GLU A 279 -1.01 -19.54 6.94
C GLU A 279 0.37 -20.24 6.98
N SER A 280 0.41 -21.57 6.85
CA SER A 280 1.63 -22.36 7.06
C SER A 280 2.29 -22.89 5.79
N VAL A 281 1.60 -22.78 4.65
CA VAL A 281 2.10 -23.27 3.35
C VAL A 281 2.99 -22.22 2.69
N LYS A 282 4.12 -22.69 2.15
CA LYS A 282 4.94 -21.94 1.20
C LYS A 282 4.77 -22.48 -0.20
N THR A 283 4.86 -21.58 -1.17
CA THR A 283 4.86 -21.90 -2.60
C THR A 283 5.90 -21.06 -3.32
N SER A 284 6.34 -21.53 -4.48
CA SER A 284 7.27 -20.81 -5.34
C SER A 284 6.57 -19.60 -5.97
N CYS A 285 7.30 -18.50 -6.10
CA CYS A 285 6.88 -17.36 -6.91
C CYS A 285 6.65 -17.78 -8.37
N GLN A 286 5.59 -17.28 -9.01
CA GLN A 286 5.33 -17.52 -10.44
C GLN A 286 6.46 -17.02 -11.35
N ASN A 287 7.24 -16.05 -10.88
CA ASN A 287 8.40 -15.51 -11.59
C ASN A 287 9.66 -16.37 -11.44
N GLN A 288 9.56 -17.60 -10.93
CA GLN A 288 10.69 -18.53 -10.83
C GLN A 288 11.36 -18.80 -12.18
N LYS A 289 10.57 -18.90 -13.25
CA LYS A 289 11.09 -19.02 -14.63
C LYS A 289 11.92 -17.82 -15.11
N TYR A 290 11.83 -16.68 -14.42
CA TYR A 290 12.59 -15.47 -14.70
C TYR A 290 13.73 -15.22 -13.71
N GLY A 291 13.93 -16.10 -12.72
CA GLY A 291 15.04 -16.07 -11.78
C GLY A 291 14.65 -15.89 -10.31
N CYS A 292 13.36 -15.79 -9.98
CA CYS A 292 12.96 -15.73 -8.57
C CYS A 292 13.18 -17.09 -7.87
N THR A 293 14.00 -17.13 -6.83
CA THR A 293 14.23 -18.34 -6.03
C THR A 293 13.50 -18.31 -4.69
N GLU A 294 12.65 -17.31 -4.46
CA GLU A 294 11.96 -17.15 -3.19
C GLU A 294 10.79 -18.14 -3.06
N MET A 295 10.71 -18.74 -1.87
CA MET A 295 9.55 -19.49 -1.41
C MET A 295 8.76 -18.59 -0.47
N VAL A 296 7.58 -18.20 -0.91
CA VAL A 296 6.73 -17.21 -0.25
C VAL A 296 5.52 -17.89 0.38
N PHE A 297 4.96 -17.29 1.43
CA PHE A 297 3.73 -17.81 2.03
C PHE A 297 2.59 -17.68 1.06
N PHE A 298 1.69 -18.66 1.04
CA PHE A 298 0.58 -18.67 0.11
C PHE A 298 -0.27 -17.39 0.23
N CYS A 299 -0.53 -16.92 1.45
CA CYS A 299 -1.33 -15.72 1.70
C CYS A 299 -0.69 -14.41 1.22
N THR A 300 0.65 -14.31 1.20
CA THR A 300 1.38 -13.10 0.75
C THR A 300 1.99 -13.25 -0.64
N LYS A 301 1.68 -14.36 -1.34
CA LYS A 301 2.23 -14.67 -2.67
C LYS A 301 1.97 -13.53 -3.66
N ARG A 302 0.74 -13.01 -3.68
CA ARG A 302 0.34 -11.92 -4.59
C ARG A 302 1.13 -10.65 -4.33
N ASP A 303 1.24 -10.25 -3.07
CA ASP A 303 1.99 -9.03 -2.70
C ASP A 303 3.46 -9.14 -3.07
N HIS A 304 4.06 -10.33 -2.87
CA HIS A 304 5.41 -10.60 -3.36
C HIS A 304 5.47 -10.50 -4.88
N GLU A 305 4.54 -11.11 -5.61
CA GLU A 305 4.53 -11.15 -7.08
C GLU A 305 4.38 -9.74 -7.69
N ASP A 306 3.54 -8.89 -7.09
CA ASP A 306 3.35 -7.48 -7.48
C ASP A 306 4.62 -6.64 -7.27
N MET A 307 5.44 -7.01 -6.28
CA MET A 307 6.72 -6.37 -5.96
C MET A 307 7.92 -7.23 -6.37
N CYS A 308 7.74 -8.24 -7.21
CA CYS A 308 8.83 -9.16 -7.51
C CYS A 308 9.85 -8.49 -8.44
N VAL A 309 11.12 -8.41 -8.02
CA VAL A 309 12.21 -7.85 -8.86
C VAL A 309 12.50 -8.71 -10.10
N TYR A 310 11.93 -9.91 -10.17
CA TYR A 310 12.01 -10.81 -11.32
C TYR A 310 10.73 -10.82 -12.16
N ALA A 311 9.77 -9.94 -11.87
CA ALA A 311 8.58 -9.79 -12.70
C ALA A 311 9.00 -9.55 -14.17
N PRO A 312 8.33 -10.21 -15.12
CA PRO A 312 8.71 -10.11 -16.52
C PRO A 312 8.44 -8.71 -17.08
N CYS A 313 9.30 -8.32 -18.01
CA CYS A 313 9.15 -7.13 -18.84
C CYS A 313 8.80 -7.55 -20.27
N SER A 314 7.86 -6.84 -20.88
CA SER A 314 7.49 -7.04 -22.29
C SER A 314 8.29 -6.13 -23.22
N CYS A 315 8.57 -6.58 -24.44
CA CYS A 315 9.23 -5.76 -25.44
C CYS A 315 8.37 -4.53 -25.82
N PRO A 316 8.93 -3.31 -25.87
CA PRO A 316 8.16 -2.10 -26.17
C PRO A 316 7.80 -1.96 -27.67
N LEU A 317 8.50 -2.69 -28.56
CA LEU A 317 8.33 -2.58 -30.00
C LEU A 317 6.99 -3.14 -30.49
N THR A 318 6.38 -2.45 -31.45
CA THR A 318 5.08 -2.86 -32.02
C THR A 318 5.25 -4.14 -32.82
N GLY A 319 4.44 -5.16 -32.49
CA GLY A 319 4.47 -6.46 -33.17
C GLY A 319 5.52 -7.43 -32.64
N CYS A 320 6.15 -7.14 -31.49
CA CYS A 320 7.03 -8.08 -30.81
C CYS A 320 6.40 -8.59 -29.51
N ASP A 321 6.15 -9.90 -29.44
CA ASP A 321 5.48 -10.55 -28.31
C ASP A 321 6.47 -11.10 -27.27
N PHE A 322 7.72 -10.63 -27.29
CA PHE A 322 8.73 -11.09 -26.36
C PHE A 322 8.41 -10.64 -24.92
N VAL A 323 8.49 -11.59 -23.99
CA VAL A 323 8.32 -11.39 -22.55
C VAL A 323 9.44 -12.13 -21.83
N GLY A 324 10.14 -11.47 -20.92
CA GLY A 324 11.24 -12.07 -20.18
C GLY A 324 11.75 -11.22 -19.02
N SER A 325 12.79 -11.68 -18.33
CA SER A 325 13.46 -10.85 -17.31
C SER A 325 14.06 -9.58 -17.94
N SER A 326 14.28 -8.54 -17.15
CA SER A 326 14.89 -7.28 -17.63
C SER A 326 16.22 -7.52 -18.37
N LYS A 327 17.07 -8.41 -17.84
CA LYS A 327 18.32 -8.82 -18.50
C LYS A 327 18.08 -9.48 -19.86
N ASN A 328 17.11 -10.40 -19.95
CA ASN A 328 16.80 -11.08 -21.20
C ASN A 328 16.14 -10.13 -22.21
N LEU A 329 15.36 -9.15 -21.76
CA LEU A 329 14.82 -8.09 -22.62
C LEU A 329 15.94 -7.27 -23.26
N SER A 330 16.94 -6.88 -22.47
CA SER A 330 18.11 -6.15 -22.96
C SER A 330 18.85 -6.92 -24.06
N LEU A 331 19.15 -8.20 -23.80
CA LEU A 331 19.79 -9.09 -24.78
C LEU A 331 18.92 -9.28 -26.03
N HIS A 332 17.60 -9.43 -25.85
CA HIS A 332 16.66 -9.57 -26.95
C HIS A 332 16.66 -8.34 -27.85
N LEU A 333 16.61 -7.13 -27.28
CA LEU A 333 16.68 -5.88 -28.06
C LEU A 333 17.97 -5.80 -28.87
N SER A 334 19.12 -6.08 -28.25
CA SER A 334 20.40 -6.06 -28.96
C SER A 334 20.51 -7.13 -30.06
N ALA A 335 19.88 -8.29 -29.90
CA ALA A 335 19.98 -9.39 -30.85
C ALA A 335 18.95 -9.36 -31.98
N LYS A 336 17.72 -8.90 -31.70
CA LYS A 336 16.58 -8.94 -32.63
C LYS A 336 16.14 -7.56 -33.11
N HIS A 337 16.55 -6.50 -32.42
CA HIS A 337 16.15 -5.12 -32.67
C HIS A 337 17.32 -4.13 -32.61
N SER A 338 18.52 -4.57 -33.03
CA SER A 338 19.77 -3.79 -32.96
C SER A 338 19.71 -2.42 -33.66
N GLY A 339 18.82 -2.25 -34.64
CA GLY A 339 18.61 -0.98 -35.35
C GLY A 339 17.45 -0.12 -34.82
N SER A 340 16.68 -0.60 -33.84
CA SER A 340 15.47 0.08 -33.35
C SER A 340 15.65 0.77 -32.01
N ALA A 341 16.62 0.33 -31.21
CA ALA A 341 16.99 0.98 -29.95
C ALA A 341 18.25 1.84 -30.16
N LYS A 342 18.24 3.05 -29.64
CA LYS A 342 19.40 3.95 -29.65
C LYS A 342 20.23 3.72 -28.38
N CYS A 343 21.50 3.40 -28.56
CA CYS A 343 22.44 3.23 -27.45
C CYS A 343 22.80 4.57 -26.80
N PHE A 344 23.02 4.57 -25.48
CA PHE A 344 23.51 5.73 -24.74
C PHE A 344 24.31 5.33 -23.49
N CYS A 345 25.03 6.30 -22.91
CA CYS A 345 25.66 6.20 -21.60
C CYS A 345 25.01 7.20 -20.63
N TYR A 346 24.93 6.85 -19.34
CA TYR A 346 24.47 7.79 -18.32
C TYR A 346 25.32 9.07 -18.27
N ASP A 347 24.68 10.16 -17.83
CA ASP A 347 25.29 11.47 -17.63
C ASP A 347 25.84 12.13 -18.91
N CYS A 348 25.59 11.53 -20.08
CA CYS A 348 25.86 12.10 -21.40
C CYS A 348 24.61 12.79 -21.98
N SER A 349 24.81 13.84 -22.78
CA SER A 349 23.71 14.44 -23.56
C SER A 349 23.46 13.59 -24.80
N ILE A 350 22.22 13.14 -24.95
CA ILE A 350 21.75 12.26 -26.02
C ILE A 350 20.93 13.12 -26.99
N PRO A 351 21.45 13.43 -28.19
CA PRO A 351 20.69 14.18 -29.17
C PRO A 351 19.61 13.27 -29.77
N ILE A 352 18.35 13.65 -29.67
CA ILE A 352 17.20 12.92 -30.21
C ILE A 352 16.53 13.80 -31.27
N SER A 353 16.34 13.25 -32.47
CA SER A 353 15.55 13.88 -33.53
C SER A 353 14.25 13.11 -33.65
N LEU A 354 13.14 13.79 -33.43
CA LEU A 354 11.82 13.18 -33.32
C LEU A 354 10.90 13.77 -34.40
N GLU A 355 10.26 12.91 -35.20
CA GLU A 355 9.24 13.34 -36.15
C GLU A 355 7.89 13.57 -35.43
N ILE A 356 7.07 14.51 -35.94
CA ILE A 356 5.79 14.90 -35.29
C ILE A 356 4.92 13.69 -34.93
N GLN A 357 4.81 12.69 -35.82
CA GLN A 357 3.95 11.52 -35.64
C GLN A 357 4.66 10.30 -35.05
N GLN A 358 5.99 10.37 -34.84
CA GLN A 358 6.72 9.27 -34.25
C GLN A 358 6.34 9.11 -32.79
N LYS A 359 5.69 8.01 -32.43
CA LYS A 359 5.12 7.79 -31.10
C LYS A 359 6.14 7.63 -29.98
N SER A 360 7.31 7.05 -30.26
CA SER A 360 8.34 6.86 -29.26
C SER A 360 9.73 6.60 -29.84
N VAL A 361 10.74 6.74 -28.98
CA VAL A 361 12.13 6.36 -29.22
C VAL A 361 12.56 5.43 -28.08
N ILE A 362 13.11 4.27 -28.43
CA ILE A 362 13.66 3.32 -27.46
C ILE A 362 15.14 3.62 -27.26
N LEU A 363 15.57 3.63 -26.02
CA LEU A 363 16.93 3.91 -25.59
C LEU A 363 17.44 2.72 -24.79
N GLN A 364 18.67 2.29 -25.04
CA GLN A 364 19.30 1.19 -24.30
C GLN A 364 20.65 1.67 -23.76
N GLU A 365 20.88 1.50 -22.46
CA GLU A 365 22.16 1.88 -21.86
C GLU A 365 23.23 0.82 -22.17
N GLU A 366 24.44 1.27 -22.52
CA GLU A 366 25.48 0.40 -23.09
C GLU A 366 26.09 -0.60 -22.10
N HIS A 367 26.12 -0.30 -20.80
CA HIS A 367 26.85 -1.07 -19.80
C HIS A 367 25.96 -2.01 -18.99
N ASP A 368 24.86 -1.50 -18.43
CA ASP A 368 23.93 -2.29 -17.62
C ASP A 368 22.73 -2.79 -18.43
N GLY A 369 22.57 -2.31 -19.67
CA GLY A 369 21.54 -2.75 -20.59
C GLY A 369 20.14 -2.24 -20.24
N THR A 370 20.02 -1.27 -19.33
CA THR A 370 18.73 -0.70 -18.92
C THR A 370 18.03 -0.04 -20.09
N VAL A 371 16.72 -0.30 -20.21
CA VAL A 371 15.91 0.18 -21.33
C VAL A 371 15.04 1.34 -20.88
N PHE A 372 15.06 2.42 -21.65
CA PHE A 372 14.20 3.59 -21.49
C PHE A 372 13.38 3.82 -22.77
N ILE A 373 12.24 4.47 -22.62
CA ILE A 373 11.39 4.91 -23.72
C ILE A 373 11.15 6.40 -23.55
N LEU A 374 11.45 7.17 -24.59
CA LEU A 374 10.95 8.53 -24.73
C LEU A 374 9.64 8.45 -25.51
N ASN A 375 8.53 8.82 -24.88
CA ASN A 375 7.22 8.81 -25.50
C ASN A 375 6.88 10.19 -26.08
N ASN A 376 6.03 10.18 -27.10
CA ASN A 376 5.57 11.37 -27.79
C ASN A 376 4.07 11.27 -28.05
N GLY A 377 3.31 12.03 -27.27
CA GLY A 377 1.87 12.21 -27.45
C GLY A 377 1.56 13.50 -28.21
N VAL A 378 0.95 13.39 -29.39
CA VAL A 378 0.48 14.56 -30.14
C VAL A 378 -0.79 15.11 -29.48
N GLN A 379 -0.81 16.42 -29.20
CA GLN A 379 -1.92 17.16 -28.61
C GLN A 379 -2.20 18.44 -29.42
N ASN A 380 -3.30 19.14 -29.12
CA ASN A 380 -3.74 20.31 -29.89
C ASN A 380 -2.72 21.47 -29.90
N LEU A 381 -1.97 21.68 -28.81
CA LEU A 381 -1.03 22.80 -28.66
C LEU A 381 0.44 22.42 -28.87
N GLY A 382 0.71 21.15 -29.17
CA GLY A 382 2.07 20.63 -29.29
C GLY A 382 2.18 19.16 -28.90
N ASN A 383 3.37 18.77 -28.49
CA ASN A 383 3.70 17.39 -28.19
C ASN A 383 4.02 17.23 -26.70
N VAL A 384 3.40 16.23 -26.08
CA VAL A 384 3.66 15.80 -24.71
C VAL A 384 4.76 14.76 -24.73
N ILE A 385 5.89 15.06 -24.09
CA ILE A 385 7.08 14.20 -24.10
C ILE A 385 7.46 13.85 -22.67
N ASP A 386 7.59 12.57 -22.40
CA ASP A 386 8.03 12.00 -21.14
C ASP A 386 9.02 10.86 -21.38
N VAL A 387 9.70 10.47 -20.30
CA VAL A 387 10.68 9.38 -20.33
C VAL A 387 10.32 8.38 -19.26
N ILE A 388 10.21 7.11 -19.64
CA ILE A 388 9.94 5.99 -18.75
C ILE A 388 11.04 4.94 -18.87
N ARG A 389 11.22 4.15 -17.82
CA ARG A 389 12.13 3.00 -17.77
C ARG A 389 11.32 1.71 -17.82
N ILE A 390 11.78 0.74 -18.61
CA ILE A 390 11.19 -0.60 -18.57
C ILE A 390 11.86 -1.39 -17.45
N ALA A 391 11.09 -1.69 -16.40
CA ALA A 391 11.57 -2.44 -15.25
C ALA A 391 10.43 -2.99 -14.39
N PRO A 392 10.72 -4.02 -13.56
CA PRO A 392 9.81 -4.49 -12.51
C PRO A 392 9.39 -3.38 -11.53
N SER A 393 8.16 -3.47 -11.02
CA SER A 393 7.50 -2.48 -10.15
C SER A 393 8.21 -2.21 -8.82
N SER A 394 9.02 -3.14 -8.33
CA SER A 394 9.81 -2.98 -7.10
C SER A 394 11.13 -2.22 -7.28
N SER A 395 11.37 -1.65 -8.46
CA SER A 395 12.51 -0.77 -8.67
C SER A 395 12.30 0.57 -7.94
N GLU A 396 12.79 0.66 -6.70
CA GLU A 396 12.54 1.76 -5.75
C GLU A 396 12.99 3.17 -6.20
N ARG A 397 13.83 3.29 -7.24
CA ARG A 397 14.36 4.60 -7.67
C ARG A 397 14.08 4.91 -9.12
N GLY A 398 13.41 6.04 -9.34
CA GLY A 398 13.35 6.69 -10.65
C GLY A 398 14.72 7.23 -11.04
N PHE A 399 15.01 7.23 -12.34
CA PHE A 399 16.27 7.78 -12.85
C PHE A 399 16.08 9.27 -13.15
N PRO A 400 16.88 10.18 -12.55
CA PRO A 400 16.78 11.58 -12.89
C PRO A 400 17.07 11.78 -14.38
N TYR A 401 16.30 12.66 -15.03
CA TYR A 401 16.57 13.06 -16.39
C TYR A 401 16.31 14.55 -16.62
N ASP A 402 17.11 15.11 -17.52
CA ASP A 402 16.91 16.43 -18.10
C ASP A 402 16.49 16.26 -19.56
N LEU A 403 15.36 16.86 -19.94
CA LEU A 403 14.87 16.89 -21.32
C LEU A 403 14.81 18.34 -21.80
N LEU A 404 15.53 18.64 -22.87
CA LEU A 404 15.64 19.97 -23.45
C LEU A 404 15.17 19.96 -24.91
N ALA A 405 14.16 20.74 -25.24
CA ALA A 405 13.74 21.01 -26.61
C ALA A 405 14.32 22.35 -27.07
N THR A 406 14.84 22.43 -28.30
CA THR A 406 15.39 23.67 -28.87
C THR A 406 14.90 23.94 -30.28
N ASN A 407 14.62 25.22 -30.59
CA ASN A 407 14.35 25.66 -31.95
C ASN A 407 14.72 27.15 -32.16
N GLY A 408 15.69 27.41 -33.05
CA GLY A 408 16.03 28.78 -33.49
C GLY A 408 16.37 29.75 -32.35
N GLY A 409 17.04 29.29 -31.29
CA GLY A 409 17.40 30.08 -30.11
C GLY A 409 16.38 30.05 -28.96
N ARG A 410 15.17 29.50 -29.18
CA ARG A 410 14.20 29.21 -28.12
C ARG A 410 14.48 27.85 -27.51
N SER A 411 14.26 27.71 -26.21
CA SER A 411 14.40 26.44 -25.50
C SER A 411 13.31 26.23 -24.44
N VAL A 412 12.95 24.96 -24.22
CA VAL A 412 12.08 24.54 -23.10
C VAL A 412 12.74 23.33 -22.46
N LYS A 413 12.87 23.33 -21.12
CA LYS A 413 13.53 22.27 -20.36
C LYS A 413 12.59 21.70 -19.31
N LEU A 414 12.63 20.38 -19.13
CA LEU A 414 12.07 19.66 -18.00
C LEU A 414 13.20 18.93 -17.26
N GLN A 415 13.13 18.94 -15.93
CA GLN A 415 13.92 18.04 -15.08
C GLN A 415 12.93 17.17 -14.30
N SER A 416 13.07 15.86 -14.35
CA SER A 416 12.15 14.93 -13.68
C SER A 416 12.82 13.57 -13.44
N PHE A 417 12.03 12.56 -13.12
CA PHE A 417 12.47 11.19 -12.88
C PHE A 417 11.71 10.22 -13.79
N ALA A 418 12.44 9.31 -14.43
CA ALA A 418 11.85 8.28 -15.27
C ALA A 418 11.17 7.21 -14.39
N GLU A 419 9.86 7.08 -14.53
CA GLU A 419 9.05 6.08 -13.83
C GLU A 419 9.27 4.67 -14.41
N HIS A 420 9.07 3.64 -13.61
CA HIS A 420 9.17 2.25 -14.07
C HIS A 420 7.84 1.75 -14.64
N VAL A 421 7.91 0.93 -15.69
CA VAL A 421 6.78 0.16 -16.22
C VAL A 421 7.22 -1.25 -16.61
N CYS A 422 6.36 -2.25 -16.41
CA CYS A 422 6.68 -3.64 -16.76
C CYS A 422 6.47 -3.99 -18.26
N GLY A 423 6.43 -3.00 -19.16
CA GLY A 423 6.24 -3.20 -20.60
C GLY A 423 5.21 -2.24 -21.21
N ARG A 424 4.45 -2.70 -22.21
CA ARG A 424 3.36 -1.95 -22.84
C ARG A 424 2.16 -1.87 -21.91
N VAL A 425 2.07 -0.76 -21.18
CA VAL A 425 0.85 -0.31 -20.54
C VAL A 425 0.53 1.06 -21.12
N ASP A 426 -0.76 1.39 -21.28
CA ASP A 426 -1.18 2.76 -21.50
C ASP A 426 -0.70 3.58 -20.30
N HIS A 427 0.44 4.26 -20.47
CA HIS A 427 1.05 5.06 -19.41
C HIS A 427 0.41 6.44 -19.45
N THR A 428 -0.10 6.88 -18.31
CA THR A 428 -0.46 8.27 -18.11
C THR A 428 0.76 8.96 -17.50
N PRO A 429 1.44 9.86 -18.22
CA PRO A 429 2.66 10.46 -17.73
C PRO A 429 2.36 11.36 -16.52
N LYS A 430 3.01 11.11 -15.38
CA LYS A 430 2.88 11.95 -14.18
C LYS A 430 3.66 13.26 -14.28
N SER A 431 4.76 13.25 -15.02
CA SER A 431 5.60 14.42 -15.31
C SER A 431 6.00 14.40 -16.77
N PHE A 432 5.76 15.50 -17.48
CA PHE A 432 5.98 15.58 -18.93
C PHE A 432 6.32 17.00 -19.37
N LEU A 433 6.98 17.09 -20.51
CA LEU A 433 7.32 18.34 -21.17
C LEU A 433 6.31 18.57 -22.31
N VAL A 434 5.60 19.69 -22.27
CA VAL A 434 4.81 20.13 -23.42
C VAL A 434 5.71 20.97 -24.32
N VAL A 435 6.01 20.46 -25.51
CA VAL A 435 6.78 21.16 -26.54
C VAL A 435 5.81 21.78 -27.54
N PRO A 436 5.76 23.13 -27.66
CA PRO A 436 4.86 23.79 -28.59
C PRO A 436 5.11 23.36 -30.04
N SER A 437 4.06 23.31 -30.86
CA SER A 437 4.14 22.91 -32.29
C SER A 437 5.15 23.74 -33.09
N ASP A 438 5.38 25.00 -32.72
CA ASP A 438 6.35 25.88 -33.37
C ASP A 438 7.82 25.50 -33.12
N PHE A 439 8.10 24.50 -32.29
CA PHE A 439 9.45 23.98 -32.09
C PHE A 439 9.86 22.97 -33.17
N PHE A 440 8.91 22.44 -33.95
CA PHE A 440 9.24 21.61 -35.09
C PHE A 440 9.83 22.49 -36.19
N GLY A 441 11.03 22.13 -36.65
CA GLY A 441 11.68 22.86 -37.75
C GLY A 441 10.90 22.74 -39.06
N SER A 442 11.32 23.45 -40.09
CA SER A 442 10.70 23.41 -41.43
C SER A 442 10.62 22.02 -42.07
N ARG A 443 11.38 21.05 -41.55
CA ARG A 443 11.36 19.63 -41.96
C ARG A 443 10.45 18.74 -41.11
N GLY A 444 9.66 19.31 -40.19
CA GLY A 444 8.77 18.54 -39.29
C GLY A 444 9.51 17.72 -38.22
N GLN A 445 10.76 18.09 -37.91
CA GLN A 445 11.58 17.41 -36.91
C GLN A 445 11.77 18.30 -35.68
N LEU A 446 11.58 17.70 -34.51
CA LEU A 446 11.90 18.28 -33.22
C LEU A 446 13.27 17.81 -32.76
N LYS A 447 14.10 18.76 -32.34
CA LYS A 447 15.42 18.50 -31.76
C LYS A 447 15.31 18.50 -30.24
N LEU A 448 15.66 17.37 -29.65
CA LEU A 448 15.70 17.15 -28.22
C LEU A 448 17.12 16.82 -27.79
N GLU A 449 17.50 17.27 -26.61
CA GLU A 449 18.65 16.76 -25.87
C GLU A 449 18.12 16.12 -24.59
N LEU A 450 18.38 14.83 -24.45
CA LEU A 450 18.02 14.06 -23.26
C LEU A 450 19.28 13.69 -22.51
N ARG A 451 19.31 13.92 -21.20
CA ARG A 451 20.37 13.43 -20.32
C ARG A 451 19.73 12.62 -19.21
N ILE A 452 20.06 11.34 -19.12
CA ILE A 452 19.62 10.47 -18.03
C ILE A 452 20.82 10.29 -17.09
N SER A 453 20.64 10.60 -15.82
CA SER A 453 21.69 10.47 -14.82
C SER A 453 21.63 9.12 -14.11
N ARG A 454 22.80 8.60 -13.76
CA ARG A 454 22.87 7.38 -12.94
C ARG A 454 22.23 7.67 -11.58
N SER A 455 21.33 6.81 -11.12
CA SER A 455 20.80 6.93 -9.75
C SER A 455 21.99 6.96 -8.77
N PRO A 456 22.06 7.90 -7.80
CA PRO A 456 23.11 7.87 -6.80
C PRO A 456 23.07 6.53 -6.08
N GLY A 457 24.14 5.75 -6.26
CA GLY A 457 24.28 4.45 -5.62
C GLY A 457 24.46 4.66 -4.13
N VAL A 458 23.66 3.95 -3.32
CA VAL A 458 24.07 3.67 -1.95
C VAL A 458 25.26 2.72 -2.08
N VAL A 459 26.44 3.21 -1.75
CA VAL A 459 27.58 2.35 -1.42
C VAL A 459 27.11 1.54 -0.23
N HIS A 460 26.87 0.23 -0.42
CA HIS A 460 26.66 -0.66 0.70
C HIS A 460 27.94 -0.63 1.53
N ALA A 461 27.87 -0.01 2.71
CA ALA A 461 28.86 -0.10 3.76
C ALA A 461 28.49 -1.25 4.71
#